data_AF-A0A7X6U9Y3-F1
#
_entry.id   AF-A0A7X6U9Y3-F1
#
_cell.length_a   1.000
_cell.length_b   1.000
_cell.length_c   1.000
_cell.angle_alpha   90.00
_cell.angle_beta   90.00
_cell.angle_gamma   90.00
#
_symmetry.space_group_name_H-M   'P 1'
#
loop_
_entity.id
_entity.type
_entity.pdbx_description
1 polymer ?
#
loop_
_entity_poly.entity_id
_entity_poly.type
_entity_poly.pdbx_seq_one_letter_code
_entity_poly.pdbx_strand_id
1 'polypeptide(L)'
;MNRTLQPRHAIPVEQTWDLTHLFPDQTSYTAALAELETLTASLMQTWHGQVAQADAAELCQGVAAFEQLAIRLGRAGTYASLAVSVDLTDDALNSQAMRFESLAAAISSQLALIISEFMDVPDERLDRAAALDPAHAVFYSDTKRQKKHRLQPETEK
;
A
#
# COMPACT_ATOMS: atom_id res chain seq x y z
N MET A 1 32.07 -30.51 15.10
CA MET A 1 32.05 -29.18 15.75
C MET A 1 30.58 -28.77 15.88
N ASN A 2 30.01 -28.74 17.09
CA ASN A 2 28.69 -28.15 17.32
C ASN A 2 28.88 -26.63 17.40
N ARG A 3 28.69 -25.94 16.28
CA ARG A 3 28.63 -24.48 16.28
C ARG A 3 27.18 -24.10 16.61
N THR A 4 26.93 -23.80 17.87
CA THR A 4 25.63 -23.29 18.33
C THR A 4 25.37 -21.95 17.65
N LEU A 5 24.20 -21.79 17.03
CA LEU A 5 23.79 -20.51 16.46
C LEU A 5 23.66 -19.48 17.58
N GLN A 6 24.25 -18.30 17.38
CA GLN A 6 24.16 -17.22 18.36
C GLN A 6 22.76 -16.59 18.28
N PRO A 7 22.17 -16.21 19.43
CA PRO A 7 20.90 -15.49 19.44
C PRO A 7 21.06 -14.11 18.81
N ARG A 8 19.97 -13.55 18.26
CA ARG A 8 20.00 -12.29 17.50
C ARG A 8 20.67 -11.13 18.24
N HIS A 9 20.45 -11.02 19.54
CA HIS A 9 21.02 -9.97 20.40
C HIS A 9 22.54 -10.08 20.63
N ALA A 10 23.14 -11.22 20.29
CA ALA A 10 24.58 -11.47 20.44
C ALA A 10 25.38 -11.17 19.14
N ILE A 11 24.70 -10.74 18.07
CA ILE A 11 25.33 -10.37 16.79
C ILE A 11 25.75 -8.89 16.84
N PRO A 12 27.00 -8.53 16.45
CA PRO A 12 27.45 -7.15 16.39
C PRO A 12 26.56 -6.28 15.50
N VAL A 13 26.25 -5.06 15.93
CA VAL A 13 25.31 -4.15 15.24
C VAL A 13 25.76 -3.83 13.81
N GLU A 14 27.08 -3.78 13.56
CA GLU A 14 27.65 -3.49 12.24
C GLU A 14 27.36 -4.60 11.21
N GLN A 15 26.97 -5.79 11.67
CA GLN A 15 26.57 -6.92 10.84
C GLN A 15 25.05 -7.00 10.66
N THR A 16 24.34 -5.91 10.97
CA THR A 16 22.88 -5.87 10.98
C THR A 16 22.36 -4.72 10.13
N TRP A 17 21.21 -4.94 9.51
CA TRP A 17 20.45 -3.90 8.83
C TRP A 17 20.11 -2.78 9.80
N ASP A 18 20.38 -1.54 9.40
CA ASP A 18 19.96 -0.36 10.15
C ASP A 18 18.55 0.07 9.71
N LEU A 19 17.55 -0.26 10.52
CA LEU A 19 16.15 0.11 10.26
C LEU A 19 15.85 1.58 10.56
N THR A 20 16.79 2.34 11.15
CA THR A 20 16.58 3.77 11.46
C THR A 20 16.43 4.62 10.19
N HIS A 21 16.95 4.14 9.06
CA HIS A 21 16.72 4.75 7.74
C HIS A 21 15.25 4.67 7.29
N LEU A 22 14.49 3.68 7.78
CA LEU A 22 13.06 3.56 7.51
C LEU A 22 12.23 4.25 8.59
N PHE A 23 12.49 3.97 9.87
CA PHE A 23 11.87 4.67 11.00
C PHE A 23 12.89 4.80 12.13
N PRO A 24 13.09 6.01 12.68
CA PRO A 24 14.14 6.24 13.68
C PRO A 24 13.91 5.43 14.96
N ASP A 25 12.64 5.15 15.29
CA ASP A 25 12.25 4.37 16.44
C ASP A 25 10.86 3.72 16.27
N GLN A 26 10.51 2.88 17.23
CA GLN A 26 9.23 2.17 17.27
C GLN A 26 8.02 3.11 17.41
N THR A 27 8.19 4.26 18.06
CA THR A 27 7.13 5.27 18.20
C THR A 27 6.78 5.86 16.84
N SER A 28 7.79 6.19 16.04
CA SER A 28 7.67 6.74 14.69
C SER A 28 7.04 5.73 13.74
N TYR A 29 7.41 4.44 13.85
CA TYR A 29 6.73 3.38 13.11
C TYR A 29 5.25 3.26 13.49
N THR A 30 4.94 3.29 14.78
CA THR A 30 3.55 3.21 15.27
C THR A 30 2.72 4.41 14.80
N ALA A 31 3.29 5.61 14.80
CA ALA A 31 2.65 6.80 14.26
C ALA A 31 2.36 6.69 12.75
N ALA A 32 3.29 6.10 11.98
CA ALA A 32 3.09 5.86 10.56
C ALA A 32 1.95 4.88 10.27
N LEU A 33 1.74 3.86 11.12
CA LEU A 33 0.57 2.98 10.99
C LEU A 33 -0.75 3.73 11.20
N ALA A 34 -0.80 4.63 12.19
CA ALA A 34 -1.98 5.48 12.42
C ALA A 34 -2.20 6.50 11.28
N GLU A 35 -1.12 7.02 10.69
CA GLU A 35 -1.18 7.88 9.51
C GLU A 35 -1.78 7.12 8.32
N LEU A 36 -1.40 5.85 8.10
CA LEU A 36 -1.97 5.02 7.03
C LEU A 36 -3.48 4.83 7.17
N GLU A 37 -3.98 4.58 8.39
CA GLU A 37 -5.41 4.49 8.66
C GLU A 37 -6.12 5.81 8.33
N THR A 38 -5.56 6.93 8.79
CA THR A 38 -6.12 8.27 8.57
C THR A 38 -6.15 8.63 7.08
N LEU A 39 -5.04 8.42 6.37
CA LEU A 39 -4.94 8.67 4.93
C LEU A 39 -5.92 7.82 4.14
N THR A 40 -6.05 6.54 4.50
CA THR A 40 -7.01 5.64 3.86
C THR A 40 -8.44 6.12 4.07
N ALA A 41 -8.80 6.52 5.28
CA ALA A 41 -10.12 7.06 5.59
C ALA A 41 -10.42 8.35 4.80
N SER A 42 -9.46 9.28 4.72
CA SER A 42 -9.60 10.51 3.92
C SER A 42 -9.74 10.20 2.43
N LEU A 43 -8.98 9.23 1.92
CA LEU A 43 -9.04 8.80 0.52
C LEU A 43 -10.42 8.21 0.21
N MET A 44 -10.90 7.28 1.05
CA MET A 44 -12.25 6.71 0.93
C MET A 44 -13.33 7.79 0.97
N GLN A 45 -13.25 8.73 1.90
CA GLN A 45 -14.23 9.81 2.01
C GLN A 45 -14.26 10.71 0.76
N THR A 46 -13.11 10.94 0.14
CA THR A 46 -12.98 11.86 -1.00
C THR A 46 -13.35 11.20 -2.32
N TRP A 47 -12.92 9.95 -2.52
CA TRP A 47 -12.94 9.32 -3.84
C TRP A 47 -13.99 8.23 -4.00
N HIS A 48 -14.33 7.50 -2.93
CA HIS A 48 -15.30 6.41 -3.06
C HIS A 48 -16.67 6.93 -3.48
N GLY A 49 -17.22 6.34 -4.54
CA GLY A 49 -18.47 6.73 -5.18
C GLY A 49 -18.38 8.01 -6.01
N GLN A 50 -17.20 8.60 -6.18
CA GLN A 50 -16.99 9.85 -6.94
C GLN A 50 -16.11 9.65 -8.18
N VAL A 51 -15.30 8.57 -8.26
CA VAL A 51 -14.30 8.40 -9.33
C VAL A 51 -14.96 8.32 -10.71
N ALA A 52 -16.10 7.65 -10.83
CA ALA A 52 -16.80 7.51 -12.11
C ALA A 52 -17.30 8.86 -12.67
N GLN A 53 -17.50 9.86 -11.81
CA GLN A 53 -17.97 11.21 -12.18
C GLN A 53 -16.83 12.22 -12.31
N ALA A 54 -15.69 11.97 -11.65
CA ALA A 54 -14.52 12.82 -11.67
C ALA A 54 -14.04 13.11 -13.10
N ASP A 55 -13.62 14.35 -13.35
CA ASP A 55 -13.02 14.77 -14.60
C ASP A 55 -11.55 14.28 -14.73
N ALA A 56 -10.92 14.50 -15.88
CA ALA A 56 -9.57 13.99 -16.13
C ALA A 56 -8.51 14.56 -15.18
N ALA A 57 -8.63 15.82 -14.74
CA ALA A 57 -7.70 16.44 -13.82
C ALA A 57 -7.91 15.94 -12.39
N GLU A 58 -9.16 15.76 -11.97
CA GLU A 58 -9.52 15.13 -10.70
C GLU A 58 -9.01 13.68 -10.64
N LEU A 59 -9.14 12.90 -11.72
CA LEU A 59 -8.58 11.55 -11.77
C LEU A 59 -7.05 11.52 -11.57
N CYS A 60 -6.32 12.54 -12.03
CA CYS A 60 -4.87 12.67 -11.78
C CYS A 60 -4.60 12.89 -10.28
N GLN A 61 -5.41 13.72 -9.61
CA GLN A 61 -5.31 13.94 -8.17
C GLN A 61 -5.60 12.66 -7.38
N GLY A 62 -6.60 11.88 -7.82
CA GLY A 62 -6.93 10.59 -7.23
C GLY A 62 -5.76 9.62 -7.30
N VAL A 63 -5.17 9.44 -8.48
CA VAL A 63 -4.02 8.54 -8.67
C VAL A 63 -2.81 9.00 -7.85
N ALA A 64 -2.52 10.30 -7.80
CA ALA A 64 -1.45 10.82 -6.95
C ALA A 64 -1.70 10.53 -5.45
N ALA A 65 -2.94 10.64 -4.98
CA ALA A 65 -3.29 10.27 -3.60
C ALA A 65 -3.08 8.77 -3.32
N PHE A 66 -3.44 7.90 -4.28
CA PHE A 66 -3.17 6.47 -4.20
C PHE A 66 -1.67 6.17 -4.13
N GLU A 67 -0.87 6.80 -4.99
CA GLU A 67 0.58 6.63 -5.00
C GLU A 67 1.19 7.00 -3.64
N GLN A 68 0.79 8.14 -3.09
CA GLN A 68 1.28 8.60 -1.79
C GLN A 68 0.95 7.63 -0.65
N LEU A 69 -0.24 7.03 -0.66
CA LEU A 69 -0.61 5.98 0.29
C LEU A 69 0.21 4.71 0.07
N ALA A 70 0.36 4.27 -1.18
CA ALA A 70 1.11 3.07 -1.54
C ALA A 70 2.60 3.15 -1.14
N ILE A 71 3.23 4.32 -1.34
CA ILE A 71 4.62 4.57 -0.91
C ILE A 71 4.76 4.41 0.61
N ARG A 72 3.86 5.00 1.39
CA ARG A 72 3.87 4.89 2.86
C ARG A 72 3.61 3.47 3.33
N LEU A 73 2.67 2.79 2.70
CA LEU A 73 2.35 1.38 3.00
C LEU A 73 3.56 0.49 2.71
N GLY A 74 4.23 0.69 1.58
CA GLY A 74 5.45 -0.02 1.22
C GLY A 74 6.60 0.21 2.19
N ARG A 75 6.81 1.46 2.65
CA ARG A 75 7.82 1.79 3.67
C ARG A 75 7.52 1.09 5.00
N ALA A 76 6.28 1.13 5.47
CA ALA A 76 5.85 0.46 6.69
C ALA A 76 6.01 -1.07 6.59
N GLY A 77 5.59 -1.66 5.47
CA GLY A 77 5.71 -3.10 5.24
C GLY A 77 7.15 -3.58 5.14
N THR A 78 8.01 -2.79 4.50
CA THR A 78 9.46 -3.07 4.44
C THR A 78 10.05 -3.10 5.85
N TYR A 79 9.69 -2.16 6.71
CA TYR A 79 10.15 -2.15 8.10
C TYR A 79 9.65 -3.41 8.85
N ALA A 80 8.35 -3.73 8.77
CA ALA A 80 7.78 -4.88 9.48
C ALA A 80 8.41 -6.21 9.04
N SER A 81 8.57 -6.39 7.72
CA SER A 81 9.15 -7.59 7.12
C SER A 81 10.62 -7.77 7.50
N LEU A 82 11.42 -6.69 7.41
CA LEU A 82 12.82 -6.75 7.81
C LEU A 82 12.96 -6.97 9.32
N ALA A 83 12.14 -6.29 10.14
CA ALA A 83 12.15 -6.44 11.58
C ALA A 83 11.90 -7.89 12.01
N VAL A 84 10.86 -8.56 11.50
CA VAL A 84 10.55 -9.95 11.88
C VAL A 84 11.54 -10.97 11.30
N SER A 85 12.15 -10.68 10.15
CA SER A 85 13.09 -11.60 9.50
C SER A 85 14.35 -11.91 10.32
N VAL A 86 14.68 -11.06 11.31
CA VAL A 86 15.90 -11.22 12.11
C VAL A 86 15.79 -12.31 13.17
N ASP A 87 14.57 -12.59 13.63
CA ASP A 87 14.25 -13.66 14.59
C ASP A 87 12.75 -13.99 14.54
N LEU A 88 12.41 -15.05 13.82
CA LEU A 88 11.02 -15.53 13.70
C LEU A 88 10.49 -16.18 15.00
N THR A 89 11.32 -16.36 16.02
CA THR A 89 10.90 -16.91 17.32
C THR A 89 10.58 -15.82 18.35
N ASP A 90 10.79 -14.54 18.00
CA ASP A 90 10.47 -13.40 18.86
C ASP A 90 8.98 -13.04 18.74
N ASP A 91 8.23 -13.24 19.82
CA ASP A 91 6.78 -12.98 19.87
C ASP A 91 6.43 -11.50 19.60
N ALA A 92 7.27 -10.55 20.02
CA ALA A 92 7.01 -9.14 19.84
C ALA A 92 7.17 -8.73 18.37
N LEU A 93 8.21 -9.23 17.69
CA LEU A 93 8.42 -9.00 16.26
C LEU A 93 7.32 -9.65 15.41
N ASN A 94 6.90 -10.87 15.77
CA ASN A 94 5.78 -11.55 15.09
C ASN A 94 4.47 -10.78 15.26
N SER A 95 4.13 -10.36 16.49
CA SER A 95 2.94 -9.58 16.77
C SER A 95 2.91 -8.26 15.97
N GLN A 96 4.05 -7.59 15.85
CA GLN A 96 4.18 -6.39 15.05
C GLN A 96 3.98 -6.64 13.54
N ALA A 97 4.54 -7.71 12.99
CA ALA A 97 4.33 -8.10 11.60
C ALA A 97 2.84 -8.40 11.33
N MET A 98 2.20 -9.19 12.19
CA MET A 98 0.77 -9.52 12.07
C MET A 98 -0.14 -8.29 12.14
N ARG A 99 0.20 -7.31 12.99
CA ARG A 99 -0.53 -6.04 13.06
C ARG A 99 -0.43 -5.27 11.74
N PHE A 100 0.76 -5.20 11.14
CA PHE A 100 0.94 -4.58 9.84
C PHE A 100 0.16 -5.32 8.75
N GLU A 101 0.24 -6.65 8.69
CA GLU A 101 -0.47 -7.46 7.70
C GLU A 101 -1.99 -7.26 7.78
N SER A 102 -2.54 -7.23 9.00
CA SER A 102 -3.97 -6.96 9.22
C SER A 102 -4.39 -5.59 8.71
N LEU A 103 -3.58 -4.56 9.00
CA LEU A 103 -3.82 -3.21 8.51
C LEU A 103 -3.71 -3.14 6.98
N ALA A 104 -2.67 -3.73 6.40
CA ALA A 104 -2.44 -3.75 4.96
C ALA A 104 -3.58 -4.46 4.20
N ALA A 105 -4.11 -5.56 4.75
CA ALA A 105 -5.26 -6.24 4.20
C ALA A 105 -6.53 -5.36 4.23
N ALA A 106 -6.78 -4.67 5.35
CA ALA A 106 -7.91 -3.76 5.49
C ALA A 106 -7.81 -2.54 4.54
N ILE A 107 -6.61 -1.98 4.36
CA ILE A 107 -6.36 -0.91 3.40
C ILE A 107 -6.58 -1.43 1.98
N SER A 108 -5.97 -2.57 1.61
CA SER A 108 -6.07 -3.13 0.26
C SER A 108 -7.52 -3.40 -0.15
N SER A 109 -8.34 -3.91 0.77
CA SER A 109 -9.78 -4.11 0.56
C SER A 109 -10.50 -2.81 0.22
N GLN A 110 -10.21 -1.73 0.95
CA GLN A 110 -10.80 -0.41 0.69
C GLN A 110 -10.35 0.18 -0.64
N LEU A 111 -9.04 0.11 -0.94
CA LEU A 111 -8.51 0.63 -2.21
C LEU A 111 -9.06 -0.13 -3.42
N ALA A 112 -9.32 -1.43 -3.28
CA ALA A 112 -9.91 -2.23 -4.36
C ALA A 112 -11.28 -1.70 -4.81
N LEU A 113 -12.08 -1.14 -3.89
CA LEU A 113 -13.37 -0.52 -4.23
C LEU A 113 -13.16 0.67 -5.17
N ILE A 114 -12.19 1.53 -4.89
CA ILE A 114 -11.94 2.71 -5.71
C ILE A 114 -11.26 2.33 -7.04
N ILE A 115 -10.33 1.37 -7.03
CA ILE A 115 -9.76 0.82 -8.27
C ILE A 115 -10.87 0.25 -9.15
N SER A 116 -11.90 -0.37 -8.57
CA SER A 116 -13.06 -0.81 -9.33
C SER A 116 -13.81 0.34 -9.99
N GLU A 117 -13.95 1.49 -9.33
CA GLU A 117 -14.62 2.65 -9.93
C GLU A 117 -13.81 3.27 -11.09
N PHE A 118 -12.47 3.21 -11.04
CA PHE A 118 -11.64 3.59 -12.20
C PHE A 118 -11.95 2.73 -13.44
N MET A 119 -12.36 1.47 -13.24
CA MET A 119 -12.80 0.60 -14.34
C MET A 119 -14.16 1.03 -14.94
N ASP A 120 -14.95 1.82 -14.24
CA ASP A 120 -16.23 2.37 -14.72
C ASP A 120 -16.06 3.70 -15.48
N VAL A 121 -14.91 4.38 -15.36
CA VAL A 121 -14.61 5.63 -16.07
C VAL A 121 -14.48 5.40 -17.58
N PRO A 122 -15.10 6.17 -18.48
CA PRO A 122 -14.95 6.00 -19.92
C PRO A 122 -13.49 6.08 -20.42
N ASP A 123 -13.12 5.23 -21.38
CA ASP A 123 -11.74 5.14 -21.90
C ASP A 123 -11.21 6.48 -22.40
N GLU A 124 -12.04 7.28 -23.06
CA GLU A 124 -11.68 8.63 -23.54
C GLU A 124 -11.25 9.56 -22.39
N ARG A 125 -11.85 9.42 -21.21
CA ARG A 125 -11.49 10.23 -20.03
C ARG A 125 -10.20 9.73 -19.41
N LEU A 126 -9.99 8.41 -19.35
CA LEU A 126 -8.73 7.81 -18.92
C LEU A 126 -7.57 8.22 -19.85
N ASP A 127 -7.81 8.30 -21.16
CA ASP A 127 -6.82 8.75 -22.14
C ASP A 127 -6.47 10.23 -21.96
N ARG A 128 -7.46 11.08 -21.65
CA ARG A 128 -7.20 12.49 -21.31
C ARG A 128 -6.39 12.62 -20.03
N ALA A 129 -6.71 11.85 -18.99
CA ALA A 129 -5.95 11.85 -17.74
C ALA A 129 -4.50 11.39 -17.98
N ALA A 130 -4.28 10.34 -18.78
CA ALA A 130 -2.94 9.88 -19.17
C ALA A 130 -2.14 10.93 -19.96
N ALA A 131 -2.82 11.76 -20.77
CA ALA A 131 -2.17 12.85 -21.48
C ALA A 131 -1.83 14.04 -20.57
N LEU A 132 -2.64 14.31 -19.55
CA LEU A 132 -2.40 15.35 -18.54
C LEU A 132 -1.28 14.96 -17.57
N ASP A 133 -1.20 13.67 -17.23
CA ASP A 133 -0.21 13.11 -16.32
C ASP A 133 0.52 11.90 -16.93
N PRO A 134 1.55 12.16 -17.76
CA PRO A 134 2.33 11.10 -18.39
C PRO A 134 3.07 10.18 -17.40
N ALA A 135 3.35 10.65 -16.18
CA ALA A 135 4.04 9.84 -15.17
C ALA A 135 3.17 8.67 -14.70
N HIS A 136 1.85 8.87 -14.66
CA HIS A 136 0.87 7.85 -14.28
C HIS A 136 0.15 7.20 -15.47
N ALA A 137 0.57 7.45 -16.71
CA ALA A 137 -0.08 6.89 -17.91
C ALA A 137 -0.23 5.36 -17.88
N VAL A 138 0.75 4.65 -17.28
CA VAL A 138 0.71 3.19 -17.13
C VAL A 138 -0.49 2.75 -16.30
N PHE A 139 -0.81 3.46 -15.21
CA PHE A 139 -1.96 3.15 -14.36
C PHE A 139 -3.25 3.11 -15.18
N TYR A 140 -3.51 4.15 -15.98
CA TYR A 140 -4.71 4.22 -16.81
C TYR A 140 -4.74 3.14 -17.91
N SER A 141 -3.58 2.83 -18.50
CA SER A 141 -3.46 1.75 -19.48
C SER A 141 -3.77 0.38 -18.86
N ASP A 142 -3.34 0.17 -17.61
CA ASP A 142 -3.56 -1.02 -16.82
C ASP A 142 -5.03 -1.15 -16.41
N THR A 143 -5.67 -0.05 -15.98
CA THR A 143 -7.11 0.01 -15.73
C THR A 143 -7.88 -0.44 -16.96
N LYS A 144 -7.60 0.11 -18.15
CA LYS A 144 -8.28 -0.29 -19.40
C LYS A 144 -8.05 -1.76 -19.76
N ARG A 145 -6.86 -2.32 -19.47
CA ARG A 145 -6.60 -3.75 -19.65
C ARG A 145 -7.45 -4.59 -18.69
N GLN A 146 -7.50 -4.20 -17.41
CA GLN A 146 -8.25 -4.92 -16.38
C GLN A 146 -9.76 -4.92 -16.63
N LYS A 147 -10.33 -3.84 -17.19
CA LYS A 147 -11.76 -3.80 -17.59
C LYS A 147 -12.21 -5.01 -18.40
N LYS A 148 -11.34 -5.51 -19.29
CA LYS A 148 -11.62 -6.66 -20.17
C LYS A 148 -11.78 -7.99 -19.41
N HIS A 149 -11.27 -8.03 -18.18
CA HIS A 149 -11.25 -9.20 -17.32
C HIS A 149 -12.19 -9.06 -16.13
N ARG A 150 -12.94 -7.95 -16.02
CA ARG A 150 -13.94 -7.78 -14.98
C ARG A 150 -15.06 -8.80 -15.19
N LEU A 151 -15.37 -9.56 -14.14
CA LEU A 151 -16.51 -10.46 -14.16
C LEU A 151 -17.78 -9.63 -14.44
N GLN A 152 -18.70 -10.17 -15.22
CA GLN A 152 -20.00 -9.54 -15.37
C GLN A 152 -20.70 -9.57 -13.99
N PRO A 153 -21.47 -8.53 -13.61
CA PRO A 153 -22.10 -8.42 -12.29
C PRO A 153 -22.91 -9.64 -11.85
N GLU A 154 -23.34 -10.46 -12.80
CA GLU A 154 -24.12 -11.69 -12.59
C GLU A 154 -23.31 -12.84 -11.96
N THR A 155 -21.97 -12.76 -11.92
CA THR A 155 -21.09 -13.86 -11.45
C THR A 155 -20.50 -13.63 -10.04
N GLU A 156 -20.69 -12.45 -9.44
CA GLU A 156 -20.16 -12.08 -8.10
C GLU A 156 -21.15 -12.28 -6.93
N LYS A 157 -22.13 -13.17 -7.08
CA LYS A 157 -23.01 -13.58 -5.96
C LYS A 157 -22.51 -14.82 -5.24
#